data_AF-A0A935QU90-F1
#
_entry.id   AF-A0A935QU90-F1
#
_cell.length_a   1.000
_cell.length_b   1.000
_cell.length_c   1.000
_cell.angle_alpha   90.00
_cell.angle_beta   90.00
_cell.angle_gamma   90.00
#
_symmetry.space_group_name_H-M   'P 1'
#
loop_
_entity.id
_entity.type
_entity.pdbx_description
1 polymer ?
#
loop_
_entity_poly.entity_id
_entity_poly.type
_entity_poly.pdbx_seq_one_letter_code
_entity_poly.pdbx_strand_id
1 'polypeptide(L)'
;MELGADDIHSLQHALVEEDESVRARAHLELGRIALTMARTEAAARHLREALALDERLHEARALLNDLERRAVAAVPETRLTLRSLAARLLTRLRLRRAAAAPPPQAPR
;
A
#
# COMPACT_ATOMS: atom_id res chain seq x y z
N MET A 1 -15.66 1.53 25.08
CA MET A 1 -14.33 1.03 25.46
C MET A 1 -13.34 2.12 25.08
N GLU A 2 -12.90 2.93 26.04
CA GLU A 2 -11.70 3.75 25.89
C GLU A 2 -10.52 2.78 25.85
N LEU A 3 -9.94 2.58 24.66
CA LEU A 3 -8.64 1.90 24.55
C LEU A 3 -7.60 2.91 25.02
N GLY A 4 -7.11 2.70 26.24
CA GLY A 4 -6.19 3.60 26.93
C GLY A 4 -4.80 3.49 26.33
N ALA A 5 -3.97 4.52 26.48
CA ALA A 5 -2.57 4.50 26.04
C ALA A 5 -1.78 3.27 26.53
N ASP A 6 -2.22 2.66 27.65
CA ASP A 6 -1.67 1.44 28.23
C ASP A 6 -1.84 0.19 27.34
N ASP A 7 -2.92 0.12 26.56
CA ASP A 7 -3.15 -0.98 25.62
C ASP A 7 -2.16 -0.92 24.46
N ILE A 8 -1.84 0.28 23.98
CA ILE A 8 -0.85 0.49 22.91
C ILE A 8 0.54 0.08 23.40
N HIS A 9 0.90 0.43 24.63
CA HIS A 9 2.22 0.09 25.18
C HIS A 9 2.37 -1.42 25.38
N SER A 10 1.31 -2.10 25.84
CA SER A 10 1.27 -3.55 25.98
C SER A 10 1.40 -4.26 24.63
N LEU A 11 0.71 -3.76 23.60
CA LEU A 11 0.82 -4.27 22.23
C LEU A 11 2.22 -4.04 21.63
N GLN A 12 2.87 -2.92 21.96
CA GLN A 12 4.24 -2.67 21.53
C GLN A 12 5.24 -3.63 22.18
N HIS A 13 5.05 -3.97 23.46
CA HIS A 13 5.86 -5.00 24.11
C HIS A 13 5.68 -6.36 23.43
N ALA A 14 4.44 -6.71 23.07
CA ALA A 14 4.12 -7.95 22.36
C ALA A 14 4.79 -8.07 20.98
N LEU A 15 5.28 -6.96 20.39
CA LEU A 15 6.05 -6.99 19.13
C LEU A 15 7.48 -7.52 19.29
N VAL A 16 8.01 -7.55 20.51
CA VAL A 16 9.37 -7.99 20.84
C VAL A 16 9.41 -9.48 21.25
N GLU A 17 8.24 -10.09 21.46
CA GLU A 17 8.11 -11.50 21.81
C GLU A 17 8.60 -12.42 20.67
N GLU A 18 9.19 -13.56 21.01
CA GLU A 18 9.71 -14.50 19.99
C GLU A 18 8.59 -15.13 19.15
N ASP A 19 7.37 -15.19 19.67
CA ASP A 19 6.23 -15.81 19.00
C ASP A 19 5.68 -14.91 17.87
N GLU A 20 5.89 -15.33 16.63
CA GLU A 20 5.40 -14.65 15.44
C GLU A 20 3.87 -14.52 15.39
N SER A 21 3.13 -15.46 15.98
CA SER A 21 1.66 -15.41 16.07
C SER A 21 1.20 -14.33 17.04
N VAL A 22 1.92 -14.15 18.16
CA VAL A 22 1.67 -13.06 19.11
C VAL A 22 1.96 -11.72 18.45
N ARG A 23 3.09 -11.60 17.76
CA ARG A 23 3.47 -10.40 17.01
C ARG A 23 2.45 -10.08 15.90
N ALA A 24 1.98 -11.09 15.17
CA ALA A 24 0.98 -10.92 14.12
C ALA A 24 -0.34 -10.36 14.67
N ARG A 25 -0.82 -10.90 15.81
CA ARG A 25 -2.01 -10.40 16.50
C ARG A 25 -1.82 -9.00 17.06
N ALA A 26 -0.64 -8.69 17.61
CA ALA A 26 -0.33 -7.36 18.09
C ALA A 26 -0.37 -6.32 16.94
N HIS A 27 0.20 -6.65 15.78
CA HIS A 27 0.09 -5.82 14.58
C HIS A 27 -1.37 -5.67 14.10
N LEU A 28 -2.19 -6.72 14.17
CA LEU A 28 -3.63 -6.62 13.85
C LEU A 28 -4.33 -5.59 14.77
N GLU A 29 -4.15 -5.71 16.08
CA GLU A 29 -4.80 -4.82 17.05
C GLU A 29 -4.29 -3.37 16.97
N LEU A 30 -2.98 -3.17 16.76
CA LEU A 30 -2.44 -1.84 16.45
C LEU A 30 -3.03 -1.26 15.16
N GLY A 31 -3.27 -2.11 14.15
CA GLY A 31 -3.99 -1.73 12.93
C GLY A 31 -5.41 -1.24 13.21
N ARG A 32 -6.16 -1.93 14.08
CA ARG A 32 -7.52 -1.53 14.49
C ARG A 32 -7.52 -0.21 15.25
N ILE A 33 -6.62 -0.05 16.20
CA ILE A 33 -6.46 1.22 16.96
C ILE A 33 -6.10 2.37 16.00
N ALA A 34 -5.21 2.14 15.04
CA ALA A 34 -4.89 3.16 14.05
C ALA A 34 -6.11 3.55 13.19
N LEU A 35 -7.00 2.60 12.87
CA LEU A 35 -8.26 2.88 12.17
C LEU A 35 -9.22 3.73 13.00
N THR A 36 -9.37 3.45 14.29
CA THR A 36 -10.24 4.26 15.17
C THR A 36 -9.71 5.69 15.31
N MET A 37 -8.40 5.88 15.23
CA MET A 37 -7.74 7.20 15.20
C MET A 37 -7.71 7.85 13.80
N ALA A 38 -8.39 7.28 12.80
CA ALA A 38 -8.37 7.73 11.40
C ALA A 38 -6.98 7.79 10.75
N ARG A 39 -5.98 7.09 11.30
CA ARG A 39 -4.60 7.00 10.77
C ARG A 39 -4.49 5.86 9.76
N THR A 40 -5.14 6.03 8.62
CA THR A 40 -5.30 5.01 7.57
C THR A 40 -3.98 4.44 7.05
N GLU A 41 -2.94 5.26 6.88
CA GLU A 41 -1.62 4.79 6.43
C GLU A 41 -0.91 3.93 7.48
N ALA A 42 -0.97 4.33 8.76
CA ALA A 42 -0.40 3.56 9.86
C ALA A 42 -1.14 2.22 10.04
N ALA A 43 -2.46 2.24 9.93
CA ALA A 43 -3.28 1.03 9.93
C ALA A 43 -2.88 0.07 8.81
N ALA A 44 -2.77 0.57 7.57
CA ALA A 44 -2.39 -0.26 6.43
C ALA A 44 -1.01 -0.88 6.58
N ARG A 45 -0.05 -0.17 7.20
CA ARG A 45 1.28 -0.74 7.50
C ARG A 45 1.18 -1.89 8.50
N HIS A 46 0.53 -1.69 9.63
CA HIS A 46 0.41 -2.74 10.65
C HIS A 46 -0.38 -3.95 10.16
N LEU A 47 -1.44 -3.75 9.37
CA LEU A 47 -2.18 -4.86 8.77
C LEU A 47 -1.34 -5.67 7.77
N ARG A 48 -0.43 -5.03 7.02
CA ARG A 48 0.52 -5.74 6.14
C ARG A 48 1.58 -6.50 6.93
N GLU A 49 2.09 -5.93 8.02
CA GLU A 49 3.02 -6.62 8.92
C GLU A 49 2.36 -7.85 9.57
N ALA A 50 1.11 -7.73 10.03
CA ALA A 50 0.34 -8.86 10.55
C ALA A 50 0.22 -10.00 9.53
N LEU A 51 -0.10 -9.67 8.26
CA LEU A 51 -0.24 -10.66 7.19
C LEU A 51 1.09 -11.23 6.69
N ALA A 52 2.20 -10.52 6.88
CA ALA A 52 3.53 -11.01 6.56
C ALA A 52 4.00 -12.06 7.57
N LEU A 53 3.56 -11.94 8.83
CA LEU A 53 3.86 -12.89 9.90
C LEU A 53 2.87 -14.07 9.88
N ASP A 54 1.58 -13.80 9.71
CA ASP A 54 0.54 -14.84 9.58
C ASP A 54 -0.44 -14.50 8.45
N GLU A 55 -0.27 -15.17 7.32
CA GLU A 55 -1.11 -15.01 6.14
C GLU A 55 -2.57 -15.44 6.34
N ARG A 56 -2.85 -16.23 7.39
CA ARG A 56 -4.19 -16.80 7.70
C ARG A 56 -5.03 -15.85 8.54
N LEU A 57 -4.52 -14.68 8.93
CA LEU A 57 -5.29 -13.65 9.61
C LEU A 57 -6.34 -13.01 8.68
N HIS A 58 -7.49 -13.70 8.56
CA HIS A 58 -8.62 -13.28 7.74
C HIS A 58 -9.13 -11.88 8.11
N GLU A 59 -9.08 -11.53 9.39
CA GLU A 59 -9.48 -10.21 9.87
C GLU A 59 -8.52 -9.11 9.36
N ALA A 60 -7.20 -9.33 9.44
CA ALA A 60 -6.22 -8.38 8.93
C ALA A 60 -6.40 -8.15 7.42
N ARG A 61 -6.67 -9.23 6.67
CA ARG A 61 -6.97 -9.18 5.24
C ARG A 61 -8.25 -8.40 4.96
N ALA A 62 -9.32 -8.65 5.72
CA ALA A 62 -10.60 -7.98 5.54
C ALA A 62 -10.47 -6.46 5.76
N LEU A 63 -9.79 -6.07 6.85
CA LEU A 63 -9.55 -4.66 7.19
C LEU A 63 -8.69 -3.97 6.14
N LEU A 64 -7.62 -4.62 5.65
CA LEU A 64 -6.76 -4.04 4.61
C LEU A 64 -7.52 -3.85 3.29
N ASN A 65 -8.31 -4.84 2.88
CA ASN A 65 -9.12 -4.75 1.66
C ASN A 65 -10.18 -3.64 1.75
N ASP A 66 -10.80 -3.46 2.92
CA ASP A 66 -11.73 -2.37 3.16
C ASP A 66 -11.04 -0.99 3.09
N LEU A 67 -9.85 -0.87 3.70
CA LEU A 67 -9.00 0.32 3.61
C LEU A 67 -8.65 0.68 2.15
N GLU A 68 -8.23 -0.31 1.37
CA GLU A 68 -7.86 -0.11 -0.03
C GLU A 68 -9.06 0.27 -0.90
N ARG A 69 -10.23 -0.36 -0.67
CA ARG A 69 -11.47 0.04 -1.35
C ARG A 69 -11.87 1.48 -1.03
N ARG A 70 -11.79 1.88 0.24
CA ARG A 70 -12.06 3.26 0.67
C ARG A 70 -11.04 4.25 0.10
N ALA A 71 -9.77 3.87 0.05
CA ALA A 71 -8.72 4.70 -0.54
C ALA A 71 -8.95 4.90 -2.04
N VAL A 72 -9.31 3.85 -2.79
CA VAL A 72 -9.66 3.93 -4.22
C VAL A 72 -10.89 4.82 -4.43
N ALA A 73 -11.91 4.69 -3.60
CA ALA A 73 -13.09 5.57 -3.65
C ALA A 73 -12.77 7.03 -3.30
N ALA A 74 -11.74 7.25 -2.48
CA ALA A 74 -11.27 8.58 -2.05
C ALA A 74 -10.19 9.19 -2.97
N VAL A 75 -9.78 8.53 -4.07
CA VAL A 75 -8.87 9.14 -5.05
C VAL A 75 -9.70 9.91 -6.09
N PRO A 76 -9.77 11.26 -6.06
CA PRO A 76 -10.19 12.02 -7.23
C PRO A 76 -9.07 11.98 -8.27
N GLU A 77 -9.09 11.01 -9.20
CA GLU A 77 -8.33 10.93 -10.48
C GLU A 77 -6.84 11.37 -10.57
N THR A 78 -6.18 11.72 -9.48
CA THR A 78 -4.94 12.52 -9.53
C THR A 78 -3.69 11.65 -9.48
N ARG A 79 -3.76 10.44 -8.94
CA ARG A 79 -2.60 9.52 -8.88
C ARG A 79 -2.38 8.66 -10.14
N LEU A 80 -3.37 8.58 -11.03
CA LEU A 80 -3.21 7.94 -12.36
C LEU A 80 -2.51 8.85 -13.39
N THR A 81 -2.28 10.11 -13.07
CA THR A 81 -1.73 11.09 -14.03
C THR A 81 -0.24 10.91 -14.27
N LEU A 82 0.59 10.64 -13.27
CA LEU A 82 2.05 10.59 -13.48
C LEU A 82 2.47 9.46 -14.43
N ARG A 83 1.91 8.26 -14.26
CA ARG A 83 2.19 7.12 -15.15
C ARG A 83 1.61 7.34 -16.55
N SER A 84 0.43 7.95 -16.66
CA SER A 84 -0.21 8.21 -17.96
C SER A 84 0.41 9.40 -18.71
N LEU A 85 0.87 10.43 -18.01
CA LEU A 85 1.64 11.56 -18.57
C LEU A 85 3.02 11.11 -19.03
N ALA A 86 3.72 10.30 -18.23
CA ALA A 86 4.99 9.69 -18.62
C ALA A 86 4.83 8.83 -19.89
N ALA A 87 3.77 8.00 -19.95
CA ALA A 87 3.47 7.21 -21.14
C ALA A 87 3.20 8.08 -22.38
N ARG A 88 2.46 9.19 -22.25
CA ARG A 88 2.19 10.13 -23.35
C ARG A 88 3.45 10.86 -23.83
N LEU A 89 4.33 11.26 -22.92
CA LEU A 89 5.61 11.90 -23.27
C LEU A 89 6.54 10.93 -24.00
N LEU A 90 6.65 9.69 -23.51
CA LEU A 90 7.46 8.66 -24.16
C LEU A 90 6.95 8.33 -25.57
N THR A 91 5.63 8.26 -25.77
CA THR A 91 5.05 8.06 -27.11
C THR A 91 5.37 9.22 -28.05
N ARG A 92 5.28 10.47 -27.59
CA ARG A 92 5.64 11.65 -28.41
C ARG A 92 7.13 11.66 -28.79
N LEU A 93 8.01 11.29 -27.86
CA LEU A 93 9.45 11.19 -28.14
C LEU A 93 9.77 10.08 -29.15
N ARG A 94 9.11 8.92 -29.05
CA ARG A 94 9.26 7.83 -30.02
C ARG A 94 8.84 8.24 -31.43
N LEU A 95 7.71 8.94 -31.56
CA LEU A 95 7.23 9.42 -32.86
C LEU A 95 8.16 10.46 -33.47
N ARG A 96 8.68 11.40 -32.67
CA ARG A 96 9.70 12.35 -33.14
C ARG A 96 10.96 11.67 -33.63
N ARG A 97 11.43 10.63 -32.93
CA ARG A 97 12.62 9.88 -33.33
C ARG A 97 12.38 9.06 -34.60
N ALA A 98 11.20 8.48 -34.78
CA ALA A 98 10.84 7.76 -36.00
C ALA A 98 10.75 8.70 -37.22
N ALA A 99 10.23 9.92 -37.04
CA ALA A 99 10.18 10.93 -38.09
C ALA A 99 11.56 11.52 -38.47
N ALA A 100 12.55 11.40 -37.58
CA ALA A 100 13.92 11.89 -37.81
C ALA A 100 14.88 10.80 -38.33
N ALA A 101 14.43 9.55 -38.47
CA ALA A 101 15.25 8.49 -39.04
C ALA A 101 15.22 8.58 -40.58
N PRO A 102 16.37 8.69 -41.26
CA PRO A 102 16.40 8.66 -42.72
C PRO A 102 15.95 7.27 -43.22
N PRO A 103 15.22 7.19 -44.36
CA PRO A 103 14.73 5.93 -44.87
C PRO A 103 15.91 4.98 -45.16
N PRO A 104 15.75 3.67 -44.93
CA PRO A 104 16.82 2.70 -45.18
C PRO A 104 17.23 2.78 -46.65
N GLN A 105 18.51 3.08 -46.89
CA GLN A 105 19.04 3.09 -48.25
C GLN A 105 19.04 1.65 -48.77
N ALA A 106 18.35 1.45 -49.90
CA ALA A 106 18.28 0.15 -50.54
C ALA A 106 19.68 -0.30 -51.01
N PRO A 107 20.06 -1.57 -50.79
CA PRO A 107 21.31 -2.09 -51.31
C PRO A 107 21.26 -2.14 -52.85
N ARG A 108 22.36 -1.72 -53.48
CA ARG A 108 22.56 -1.78 -54.94
C ARG A 108 22.82 -3.20 -55.42
#